data_AF-A0A9X0YQT5-F1
#
_entry.id   AF-A0A9X0YQT5-F1
#
_cell.length_a   1.000
_cell.length_b   1.000
_cell.length_c   1.000
_cell.angle_alpha   90.00
_cell.angle_beta   90.00
_cell.angle_gamma   90.00
#
_symmetry.space_group_name_H-M   'P 1'
#
loop_
_entity.id
_entity.type
_entity.pdbx_description
1 polymer ?
#
loop_
_entity_poly.entity_id
_entity_poly.type
_entity_poly.pdbx_seq_one_letter_code
_entity_poly.pdbx_strand_id
1 'polypeptide(L)'
;MKIKNWLSHLETSIPEEAKGYTVSMYSIALEGWRRGLTLKFINENRRKSELRYSLASQEREHRFVVSRGDFTSLSTLKICRDKHTTKEYLLKAGVPTPEGRVFKKEVPDEEILSYARSLDFPLVIKPSDGTGGAGVIANIKNETEFKNALSYVKYDLGFSEVIVEKFFKGIDHRVYVVGDKVMGAIIRIPANVVGDGKSTIQQLIKINNSERDKNPALFRRLIKIDKELLDMLAEKDYKLDSIPKEGERVFLKSKANISSGGDSVDVTDELTDEIKNITIQAVAAIPGLKHSGVDIIVDKENNTATIIEINTQASINSHLFPMEGVSRDIPKEIIDLYFPETKANYNKDGQLYYFDFQHMFEAFQNGYAEEYTIPPMPTGNITTTRFIVEGKIQNVAYEVWVRNQAKKLKLHGYVKNLLNGTTSIVVSGNTENIDEFRKKINSAASKRAVVSNVKELSRTSPVKIGFEILAQGTKNNEKSSKTSLQTGQTLQEGYFPVKIDDVRIRRKRVSK
;
A
#
# COMPACT_ATOMS: atom_id res chain seq x y z
N MET A 1 -15.05 -16.05 4.12
CA MET A 1 -14.72 -14.62 3.95
C MET A 1 -13.51 -14.32 4.83
N LYS A 2 -12.40 -13.82 4.28
CA LYS A 2 -11.24 -13.43 5.11
C LYS A 2 -11.66 -12.19 5.93
N ILE A 3 -11.62 -12.27 7.26
CA ILE A 3 -11.94 -11.11 8.12
C ILE A 3 -10.82 -10.07 7.91
N LYS A 4 -11.19 -8.87 7.44
CA LYS A 4 -10.23 -7.78 7.22
C LYS A 4 -10.09 -6.97 8.48
N ASN A 5 -8.94 -7.08 9.15
CA ASN A 5 -8.58 -6.27 10.31
C ASN A 5 -7.66 -5.12 9.89
N TRP A 6 -8.13 -4.28 8.97
CA TRP A 6 -7.40 -3.07 8.56
C TRP A 6 -7.60 -1.93 9.56
N LEU A 7 -6.67 -0.98 9.57
CA LEU A 7 -6.80 0.24 10.37
C LEU A 7 -8.03 1.03 9.90
N SER A 8 -9.05 1.10 10.75
CA SER A 8 -10.33 1.77 10.43
C SER A 8 -10.15 3.21 9.98
N HIS A 9 -9.18 3.92 10.55
CA HIS A 9 -8.87 5.31 10.21
C HIS A 9 -8.18 5.47 8.83
N LEU A 10 -7.69 4.39 8.20
CA LEU A 10 -7.12 4.42 6.86
C LEU A 10 -8.07 3.85 5.80
N GLU A 11 -8.95 2.91 6.14
CA GLU A 11 -9.80 2.19 5.19
C GLU A 11 -10.56 3.12 4.23
N THR A 12 -11.09 4.24 4.71
CA THR A 12 -11.80 5.24 3.90
C THR A 12 -11.03 6.53 3.69
N SER A 13 -9.76 6.59 4.12
CA SER A 13 -8.94 7.81 4.08
C SER A 13 -7.86 7.77 3.01
N ILE A 14 -7.64 6.63 2.34
CA ILE A 14 -6.72 6.55 1.20
C ILE A 14 -7.48 6.89 -0.09
N PRO A 15 -7.27 8.08 -0.69
CA PRO A 15 -7.89 8.41 -1.97
C PRO A 15 -7.34 7.52 -3.09
N GLU A 16 -8.11 7.39 -4.18
CA GLU A 16 -7.76 6.54 -5.33
C GLU A 16 -6.36 6.87 -5.88
N GLU A 17 -6.02 8.16 -5.91
CA GLU A 17 -4.74 8.65 -6.36
C GLU A 17 -3.60 8.24 -5.42
N ALA A 18 -3.86 8.02 -4.14
CA ALA A 18 -2.84 7.58 -3.19
C ALA A 18 -2.63 6.06 -3.18
N LYS A 19 -3.48 5.27 -3.86
CA LYS A 19 -3.36 3.80 -3.91
C LYS A 19 -2.09 3.30 -4.62
N GLY A 20 -1.74 2.04 -4.38
CA GLY A 20 -0.55 1.42 -4.94
C GLY A 20 0.75 1.94 -4.32
N TYR A 21 1.73 2.35 -5.12
CA TYR A 21 3.07 2.71 -4.64
C TYR A 21 3.10 3.91 -3.68
N THR A 22 2.11 4.80 -3.76
CA THR A 22 2.06 6.02 -2.92
C THR A 22 1.42 5.82 -1.55
N VAL A 23 0.84 4.65 -1.26
CA VAL A 23 0.15 4.39 0.02
C VAL A 23 1.06 4.63 1.21
N SER A 24 2.32 4.17 1.14
CA SER A 24 3.31 4.36 2.20
C SER A 24 3.54 5.85 2.49
N MET A 25 3.82 6.62 1.43
CA MET A 25 4.05 8.07 1.50
C MET A 25 2.82 8.79 2.08
N TYR A 26 1.65 8.52 1.49
CA TYR A 26 0.41 9.19 1.86
C TYR A 26 0.02 8.90 3.31
N SER A 27 0.18 7.65 3.77
CA SER A 27 -0.22 7.28 5.14
C SER A 27 0.65 7.95 6.20
N ILE A 28 1.96 8.08 5.96
CA ILE A 28 2.88 8.80 6.86
C ILE A 28 2.59 10.31 6.84
N ALA A 29 2.43 10.89 5.65
CA ALA A 29 2.06 12.30 5.48
C ALA A 29 0.71 12.61 6.16
N LEU A 30 -0.27 11.72 6.01
CA LEU A 30 -1.58 11.83 6.64
C LEU A 30 -1.50 11.78 8.15
N GLU A 31 -0.73 10.85 8.71
CA GLU A 31 -0.55 10.76 10.16
C GLU A 31 0.09 12.05 10.71
N GLY A 32 1.15 12.56 10.07
CA GLY A 32 1.78 13.82 10.47
C GLY A 32 0.82 15.01 10.41
N TRP A 33 0.10 15.15 9.29
CA TRP A 33 -0.88 16.22 9.10
C TRP A 33 -2.04 16.15 10.11
N ARG A 34 -2.52 14.94 10.44
CA ARG A 34 -3.57 14.72 11.45
C ARG A 34 -3.15 15.14 12.85
N ARG A 35 -1.84 15.17 13.12
CA ARG A 35 -1.27 15.70 14.38
C ARG A 35 -1.03 17.21 14.36
N GLY A 36 -1.48 17.90 13.31
CA GLY A 36 -1.34 19.35 13.17
C GLY A 36 0.01 19.80 12.60
N LEU A 37 0.83 18.89 12.08
CA LEU A 37 2.05 19.27 11.39
C LEU A 37 1.72 19.92 10.04
N THR A 38 2.50 20.94 9.68
CA THR A 38 2.43 21.54 8.35
C THR A 38 2.96 20.54 7.34
N LEU A 39 2.13 20.16 6.36
CA LEU A 39 2.49 19.20 5.33
C LEU A 39 2.70 19.92 3.99
N LYS A 40 3.90 19.77 3.43
CA LYS A 40 4.24 20.28 2.10
C LYS A 40 4.68 19.13 1.21
N PHE A 41 4.16 19.06 -0.02
CA PHE A 41 4.67 18.19 -1.07
C PHE A 41 5.60 18.97 -2.01
N ILE A 42 6.62 18.28 -2.53
CA ILE A 42 7.64 18.82 -3.43
C ILE A 42 7.78 17.85 -4.61
N ASN A 43 7.69 18.40 -5.81
CA ASN A 43 7.76 17.67 -7.08
C ASN A 43 9.07 17.99 -7.82
N GLU A 44 10.17 17.36 -7.40
CA GLU A 44 11.47 17.49 -8.10
C GLU A 44 11.49 16.74 -9.45
N ASN A 45 10.68 15.70 -9.60
CA ASN A 45 10.55 14.90 -10.81
C ASN A 45 9.06 14.63 -11.04
N ARG A 46 8.53 14.95 -12.23
CA ARG A 46 7.09 14.85 -12.60
C ARG A 46 6.44 13.45 -12.46
N ARG A 47 7.14 12.46 -11.91
CA ARG A 47 6.69 11.10 -11.65
C ARG A 47 6.13 10.97 -10.23
N LYS A 48 4.89 10.47 -10.14
CA LYS A 48 4.14 10.24 -8.90
C LYS A 48 4.88 9.43 -7.83
N SER A 49 5.71 8.47 -8.23
CA SER A 49 6.42 7.57 -7.31
C SER A 49 7.64 8.18 -6.63
N GLU A 50 8.06 9.38 -7.05
CA GLU A 50 9.26 10.07 -6.53
C GLU A 50 8.92 11.36 -5.77
N LEU A 51 7.63 11.61 -5.51
CA LEU A 51 7.19 12.76 -4.73
C LEU A 51 7.87 12.77 -3.35
N ARG A 52 8.40 13.94 -3.01
CA ARG A 52 8.94 14.22 -1.68
C ARG A 52 7.91 15.01 -0.89
N TYR A 53 8.02 14.94 0.42
CA TYR A 53 7.20 15.76 1.31
C TYR A 53 7.99 16.17 2.54
N SER A 54 7.62 17.28 3.14
CA SER A 54 8.08 17.68 4.46
C SER A 54 6.92 17.81 5.43
N LEU A 55 7.22 17.51 6.68
CA LEU A 55 6.36 17.76 7.83
C LEU A 55 7.09 18.74 8.74
N ALA A 56 6.40 19.75 9.24
CA ALA A 56 6.98 20.74 10.14
C ALA A 56 6.10 21.01 11.35
N SER A 57 6.72 21.00 12.54
CA SER A 57 6.18 21.60 13.76
C SER A 57 6.72 23.03 13.90
N GLN A 58 6.49 23.67 15.05
CA GLN A 58 7.13 24.96 15.34
C GLN A 58 8.62 24.82 15.66
N GLU A 59 9.08 23.62 16.06
CA GLU A 59 10.45 23.38 16.53
C GLU A 59 11.35 22.77 15.45
N ARG A 60 10.77 21.96 14.55
CA ARG A 60 11.55 21.15 13.60
C ARG A 60 10.79 20.92 12.29
N GLU A 61 11.55 20.71 11.23
CA GLU A 61 11.05 20.23 9.93
C GLU A 61 11.83 18.98 9.53
N HIS A 62 11.10 17.97 9.04
CA HIS A 62 11.70 16.75 8.52
C HIS A 62 11.22 16.47 7.10
N ARG A 63 12.14 16.00 6.25
CA ARG A 63 11.88 15.65 4.85
C ARG A 63 11.83 14.15 4.66
N PHE A 64 10.92 13.71 3.79
CA PHE A 64 10.64 12.31 3.54
C PHE A 64 10.54 12.01 2.03
N VAL A 65 10.90 10.77 1.67
CA VAL A 65 10.65 10.20 0.34
C VAL A 65 10.11 8.79 0.51
N VAL A 66 8.87 8.55 0.07
CA VAL A 66 8.13 7.32 0.40
C VAL A 66 8.05 7.15 1.93
N SER A 67 8.76 6.17 2.51
CA SER A 67 8.80 5.93 3.95
C SER A 67 10.05 6.50 4.62
N ARG A 68 11.12 6.79 3.86
CA ARG A 68 12.42 7.21 4.39
C ARG A 68 12.39 8.66 4.82
N GLY A 69 12.75 8.97 6.07
CA GLY A 69 13.00 10.33 6.53
C GLY A 69 14.49 10.73 6.52
N ASP A 70 14.75 11.99 6.85
CA ASP A 70 16.06 12.64 6.71
C ASP A 70 17.11 12.31 7.79
N PHE A 71 16.74 11.60 8.87
CA PHE A 71 17.75 10.94 9.73
C PHE A 71 18.66 9.99 8.93
N THR A 72 18.17 9.41 7.84
CA THR A 72 18.96 8.53 6.98
C THR A 72 19.86 9.35 6.05
N SER A 73 21.14 9.45 6.41
CA SER A 73 22.15 10.19 5.63
C SER A 73 22.49 9.53 4.28
N LEU A 74 23.17 10.28 3.40
CA LEU A 74 23.67 9.74 2.12
C LEU A 74 24.70 8.62 2.31
N SER A 75 25.51 8.65 3.38
CA SER A 75 26.45 7.57 3.69
C SER A 75 25.70 6.31 4.14
N THR A 76 24.67 6.45 4.98
CA THR A 76 23.75 5.36 5.36
C THR A 76 23.11 4.71 4.14
N LEU A 77 22.68 5.52 3.15
CA LEU A 77 22.12 5.01 1.90
C LEU A 77 23.13 4.21 1.08
N LYS A 78 24.39 4.66 1.01
CA LYS A 78 25.46 3.93 0.31
C LYS A 78 25.72 2.58 0.98
N ILE A 79 25.79 2.55 2.31
CA ILE A 79 25.97 1.33 3.09
C ILE A 79 24.87 0.33 2.75
N CYS A 80 23.59 0.71 2.87
CA CYS A 80 22.47 -0.22 2.64
C CYS A 80 22.25 -0.62 1.18
N ARG A 81 22.72 0.18 0.21
CA ARG A 81 22.66 -0.18 -1.22
C ARG A 81 23.73 -1.19 -1.60
N ASP A 82 24.86 -1.15 -0.92
CA ASP A 82 25.96 -2.07 -1.14
C ASP A 82 25.81 -3.29 -0.22
N LYS A 83 25.41 -4.43 -0.81
CA LYS A 83 25.16 -5.66 -0.06
C LYS A 83 26.40 -6.13 0.71
N HIS A 84 27.59 -5.91 0.19
CA HIS A 84 28.84 -6.30 0.84
C HIS A 84 29.11 -5.45 2.09
N THR A 85 29.06 -4.13 1.94
CA THR A 85 29.25 -3.16 3.01
C THR A 85 28.20 -3.38 4.11
N THR A 86 26.93 -3.56 3.76
CA THR A 86 25.87 -3.89 4.74
C THR A 86 26.26 -5.09 5.60
N LYS A 87 26.75 -6.18 4.98
CA LYS A 87 27.19 -7.37 5.71
C LYS A 87 28.37 -7.11 6.62
N GLU A 88 29.35 -6.31 6.22
CA GLU A 88 30.48 -5.97 7.09
C GLU A 88 30.01 -5.31 8.39
N TYR A 89 29.04 -4.40 8.31
CA TYR A 89 28.45 -3.79 9.51
C TYR A 89 27.69 -4.81 10.36
N LEU A 90 26.92 -5.70 9.74
CA LEU A 90 26.19 -6.76 10.45
C LEU A 90 27.14 -7.72 11.18
N LEU A 91 28.17 -8.20 10.50
CA LEU A 91 29.18 -9.10 11.08
C LEU A 91 29.95 -8.44 12.22
N LYS A 92 30.37 -7.17 12.06
CA LYS A 92 31.02 -6.39 13.13
C LYS A 92 30.12 -6.22 14.36
N ALA A 93 28.81 -6.18 14.17
CA ALA A 93 27.82 -6.10 15.24
C ALA A 93 27.39 -7.47 15.79
N GLY A 94 27.95 -8.58 15.30
CA GLY A 94 27.55 -9.93 15.70
C GLY A 94 26.17 -10.36 15.21
N VAL A 95 25.60 -9.66 14.23
CA VAL A 95 24.28 -9.95 13.67
C VAL A 95 24.39 -11.04 12.59
N PRO A 96 23.61 -12.14 12.68
CA PRO A 96 23.65 -13.21 11.70
C PRO A 96 23.29 -12.74 10.28
N THR A 97 24.17 -13.01 9.32
CA THR A 97 24.00 -12.72 7.90
C THR A 97 24.71 -13.80 7.07
N PRO A 98 24.31 -14.10 5.82
CA PRO A 98 24.94 -15.16 5.06
C PRO A 98 26.41 -14.87 4.80
N GLU A 99 27.26 -15.83 5.15
CA GLU A 99 28.66 -15.87 4.72
C GLU A 99 28.71 -15.96 3.19
N GLY A 100 29.56 -15.15 2.56
CA GLY A 100 29.63 -15.09 1.11
C GLY A 100 30.52 -13.99 0.57
N ARG A 101 30.78 -14.02 -0.74
CA ARG A 101 31.67 -13.09 -1.45
C ARG A 101 31.06 -12.64 -2.78
N VAL A 102 31.38 -11.41 -3.16
CA VAL A 102 31.04 -10.84 -4.47
C VAL A 102 32.19 -11.09 -5.44
N PHE A 103 31.85 -11.53 -6.65
CA PHE A 103 32.76 -11.80 -7.74
C PHE A 103 32.43 -10.91 -8.92
N LYS A 104 33.43 -10.16 -9.39
CA LYS A 104 33.31 -9.32 -10.59
C LYS A 104 33.34 -10.18 -11.86
N LYS A 105 32.87 -9.61 -12.96
CA LYS A 105 32.75 -10.27 -14.27
C LYS A 105 34.04 -10.96 -14.71
N GLU A 106 35.17 -10.32 -14.43
CA GLU A 106 36.51 -10.73 -14.87
C GLU A 106 37.05 -11.93 -14.09
N VAL A 107 36.44 -12.26 -12.94
CA VAL A 107 36.89 -13.40 -12.13
C VAL A 107 36.59 -14.70 -12.88
N PRO A 108 37.58 -15.60 -13.06
CA PRO A 108 37.36 -16.89 -13.71
C PRO A 108 36.38 -17.77 -12.94
N ASP A 109 35.54 -18.52 -13.67
CA ASP A 109 34.52 -19.37 -13.05
C ASP A 109 35.13 -20.44 -12.11
N GLU A 110 36.35 -20.92 -12.40
CA GLU A 110 37.05 -21.87 -11.52
C GLU A 110 37.45 -21.25 -10.17
N GLU A 111 37.75 -19.95 -10.11
CA GLU A 111 38.01 -19.27 -8.83
C GLU A 111 36.73 -19.15 -8.01
N ILE A 112 35.61 -18.81 -8.67
CA ILE A 112 34.29 -18.74 -8.04
C ILE A 112 33.88 -20.13 -7.52
N LEU A 113 34.14 -21.18 -8.31
CA LEU A 113 33.88 -22.57 -7.94
C LEU A 113 34.74 -23.04 -6.77
N SER A 114 36.02 -22.69 -6.76
CA SER A 114 36.93 -22.98 -5.65
C SER A 114 36.43 -22.36 -4.35
N TYR A 115 35.98 -21.11 -4.40
CA TYR A 115 35.34 -20.47 -3.25
C TYR A 115 34.04 -21.16 -2.83
N ALA A 116 33.19 -21.55 -3.78
CA ALA A 116 31.97 -22.31 -3.49
C ALA A 116 32.27 -23.63 -2.76
N ARG A 117 33.30 -24.36 -3.20
CA ARG A 117 33.78 -25.56 -2.49
C ARG A 117 34.23 -25.26 -1.06
N SER A 118 34.84 -24.09 -0.80
CA SER A 118 35.28 -23.72 0.54
C SER A 118 34.16 -23.31 1.50
N LEU A 119 32.97 -22.98 0.99
CA LEU A 119 31.81 -22.60 1.82
C LEU A 119 30.92 -23.78 2.22
N ASP A 120 31.10 -24.94 1.61
CA ASP A 120 30.21 -26.11 1.68
C ASP A 120 28.79 -25.86 1.12
N PHE A 121 28.22 -26.88 0.50
CA PHE A 121 26.84 -26.86 0.00
C PHE A 121 25.83 -27.14 1.13
N PRO A 122 24.61 -26.59 1.09
CA PRO A 122 24.00 -25.86 -0.03
C PRO A 122 24.33 -24.36 -0.10
N LEU A 123 24.29 -23.81 -1.32
CA LEU A 123 24.65 -22.42 -1.63
C LEU A 123 23.53 -21.66 -2.35
N VAL A 124 23.73 -20.34 -2.44
CA VAL A 124 22.93 -19.39 -3.22
C VAL A 124 23.85 -18.66 -4.19
N ILE A 125 23.42 -18.51 -5.44
CA ILE A 125 24.00 -17.56 -6.41
C ILE A 125 22.96 -16.48 -6.68
N LYS A 126 23.36 -15.22 -6.61
CA LYS A 126 22.51 -14.07 -6.97
C LYS A 126 23.31 -12.93 -7.60
N PRO A 127 22.74 -12.13 -8.50
CA PRO A 127 23.39 -10.91 -8.98
C PRO A 127 23.50 -9.85 -7.88
N SER A 128 24.51 -8.97 -7.97
CA SER A 128 24.68 -7.89 -6.98
C SER A 128 23.62 -6.78 -7.09
N ASP A 129 23.07 -6.56 -8.29
CA ASP A 129 22.14 -5.47 -8.65
C ASP A 129 20.74 -5.96 -9.06
N GLY A 130 20.43 -7.24 -8.85
CA GLY A 130 19.11 -7.81 -9.15
C GLY A 130 17.99 -7.27 -8.26
N THR A 131 16.81 -7.07 -8.84
CA THR A 131 15.59 -6.67 -8.10
C THR A 131 14.53 -7.75 -8.14
N GLY A 132 13.69 -7.84 -7.11
CA GLY A 132 12.54 -8.76 -7.07
C GLY A 132 12.88 -10.25 -7.19
N GLY A 133 14.11 -10.65 -6.82
CA GLY A 133 14.58 -12.03 -6.93
C GLY A 133 14.98 -12.46 -8.35
N ALA A 134 15.13 -11.53 -9.29
CA ALA A 134 15.65 -11.84 -10.62
C ALA A 134 17.09 -12.38 -10.51
N GLY A 135 17.36 -13.53 -11.16
CA GLY A 135 18.68 -14.17 -11.14
C GLY A 135 19.09 -14.82 -9.83
N VAL A 136 18.20 -14.89 -8.82
CA VAL A 136 18.48 -15.62 -7.57
C VAL A 136 18.24 -17.11 -7.78
N ILE A 137 19.27 -17.92 -7.62
CA ILE A 137 19.21 -19.37 -7.58
C ILE A 137 19.64 -19.82 -6.18
N ALA A 138 18.72 -20.39 -5.42
CA ALA A 138 18.94 -20.81 -4.05
C ALA A 138 18.88 -22.34 -3.90
N ASN A 139 19.40 -22.85 -2.78
CA ASN A 139 19.44 -24.27 -2.46
C ASN A 139 20.18 -25.10 -3.52
N ILE A 140 21.30 -24.58 -4.01
CA ILE A 140 22.22 -25.28 -4.91
C ILE A 140 22.94 -26.33 -4.07
N LYS A 141 22.77 -27.62 -4.38
CA LYS A 141 23.18 -28.71 -3.48
C LYS A 141 24.54 -29.32 -3.81
N ASN A 142 25.05 -29.07 -5.00
CA ASN A 142 26.28 -29.68 -5.48
C ASN A 142 26.95 -28.84 -6.57
N GLU A 143 28.16 -29.25 -6.93
CA GLU A 143 29.01 -28.56 -7.89
C GLU A 143 28.39 -28.47 -9.30
N THR A 144 27.69 -29.51 -9.75
CA THR A 144 27.06 -29.52 -11.08
C THR A 144 25.94 -28.49 -11.15
N GLU A 145 25.05 -28.46 -10.15
CA GLU A 145 24.02 -27.43 -10.03
C GLU A 145 24.63 -26.03 -9.95
N PHE A 146 25.74 -25.88 -9.23
CA PHE A 146 26.45 -24.61 -9.09
C PHE A 146 26.99 -24.09 -10.42
N LYS A 147 27.66 -24.94 -11.22
CA LYS A 147 28.17 -24.55 -12.54
C LYS A 147 27.05 -24.09 -13.47
N ASN A 148 25.93 -24.80 -13.47
CA ASN A 148 24.76 -24.44 -14.26
C ASN A 148 24.17 -23.10 -13.79
N ALA A 149 24.04 -22.91 -12.48
CA ALA A 149 23.52 -21.68 -11.89
C ALA A 149 24.44 -20.48 -12.18
N LEU A 150 25.75 -20.65 -12.04
CA LEU A 150 26.75 -19.62 -12.34
C LEU A 150 26.67 -19.22 -13.82
N SER A 151 26.64 -20.22 -14.72
CA SER A 151 26.54 -19.99 -16.15
C SER A 151 25.28 -19.20 -16.51
N TYR A 152 24.14 -19.61 -15.97
CA TYR A 152 22.87 -18.95 -16.20
C TYR A 152 22.88 -17.49 -15.73
N VAL A 153 23.36 -17.22 -14.52
CA VAL A 153 23.35 -15.85 -13.97
C VAL A 153 24.36 -14.95 -14.69
N LYS A 154 25.56 -15.44 -14.98
CA LYS A 154 26.65 -14.63 -15.54
C LYS A 154 26.54 -14.45 -17.05
N TYR A 155 26.16 -15.50 -17.79
CA TYR A 155 26.17 -15.49 -19.26
C TYR A 155 24.77 -15.32 -19.84
N ASP A 156 23.78 -16.10 -19.38
CA ASP A 156 22.44 -16.05 -19.98
C ASP A 156 21.69 -14.79 -19.58
N LEU A 157 21.79 -14.38 -18.31
CA LEU A 157 21.21 -13.12 -17.81
C LEU A 157 22.15 -11.92 -17.96
N GLY A 158 23.45 -12.17 -18.18
CA GLY A 158 24.43 -11.12 -18.48
C GLY A 158 24.81 -10.21 -17.31
N PHE A 159 24.61 -10.64 -16.07
CA PHE A 159 24.97 -9.83 -14.89
C PHE A 159 26.49 -9.69 -14.75
N SER A 160 26.95 -8.47 -14.44
CA SER A 160 28.39 -8.16 -14.32
C SER A 160 29.01 -8.58 -12.99
N GLU A 161 28.21 -8.83 -11.97
CA GLU A 161 28.69 -9.22 -10.65
C GLU A 161 27.76 -10.28 -10.06
N VAL A 162 28.37 -11.32 -9.49
CA VAL A 162 27.64 -12.42 -8.85
C VAL A 162 28.08 -12.56 -7.41
N ILE A 163 27.12 -12.88 -6.53
CA ILE A 163 27.34 -13.14 -5.12
C ILE A 163 27.11 -14.61 -4.87
N VAL A 164 28.07 -15.27 -4.23
CA VAL A 164 27.96 -16.66 -3.76
C VAL A 164 27.84 -16.63 -2.24
N GLU A 165 26.80 -17.26 -1.69
CA GLU A 165 26.50 -17.25 -0.26
C GLU A 165 26.06 -18.62 0.25
N LYS A 166 26.23 -18.86 1.56
CA LYS A 166 25.60 -20.00 2.23
C LYS A 166 24.07 -19.92 2.14
N PHE A 167 23.44 -21.06 1.83
CA PHE A 167 21.99 -21.18 1.87
C PHE A 167 21.50 -21.38 3.31
N PHE A 168 20.46 -20.62 3.68
CA PHE A 168 19.76 -20.79 4.94
C PHE A 168 18.35 -21.32 4.67
N LYS A 169 18.01 -22.44 5.32
CA LYS A 169 16.65 -22.97 5.34
C LYS A 169 15.79 -22.04 6.18
N GLY A 170 14.57 -21.76 5.72
CA GLY A 170 13.58 -21.01 6.49
C GLY A 170 12.58 -20.30 5.60
N ILE A 171 11.77 -19.45 6.21
CA ILE A 171 10.75 -18.65 5.53
C ILE A 171 11.24 -17.20 5.44
N ASP A 172 11.16 -16.64 4.24
CA ASP A 172 11.44 -15.22 3.98
C ASP A 172 10.36 -14.32 4.61
N HIS A 173 10.79 -13.47 5.54
CA HIS A 173 9.96 -12.46 6.20
C HIS A 173 10.45 -11.07 5.82
N ARG A 174 9.51 -10.18 5.48
CA ARG A 174 9.76 -8.74 5.44
C ARG A 174 9.32 -8.16 6.78
N VAL A 175 10.28 -7.75 7.58
CA VAL A 175 10.08 -7.10 8.88
C VAL A 175 10.27 -5.60 8.74
N TYR A 176 9.52 -4.80 9.48
CA TYR A 176 9.72 -3.35 9.56
C TYR A 176 10.06 -2.96 10.99
N VAL A 177 11.19 -2.27 11.16
CA VAL A 177 11.70 -1.81 12.45
C VAL A 177 11.62 -0.29 12.50
N VAL A 178 11.18 0.26 13.64
CA VAL A 178 11.24 1.69 13.96
C VAL A 178 11.87 1.84 15.33
N GLY A 179 12.99 2.54 15.41
CA GLY A 179 13.77 2.68 16.64
C GLY A 179 14.21 1.32 17.17
N ASP A 180 13.74 0.99 18.37
CA ASP A 180 14.01 -0.23 19.12
C ASP A 180 12.86 -1.26 19.04
N LYS A 181 11.94 -1.13 18.07
CA LYS A 181 10.75 -1.99 17.96
C LYS A 181 10.59 -2.58 16.58
N VAL A 182 10.23 -3.87 16.55
CA VAL A 182 9.62 -4.50 15.37
C VAL A 182 8.15 -4.08 15.31
N MET A 183 7.81 -3.30 14.29
CA MET A 183 6.45 -2.78 14.09
C MET A 183 5.56 -3.72 13.30
N GLY A 184 6.15 -4.56 12.45
CA GLY A 184 5.41 -5.56 11.69
C GLY A 184 6.31 -6.56 10.99
N ALA A 185 5.82 -7.77 10.76
CA ALA A 185 6.45 -8.80 9.95
C ALA A 185 5.39 -9.43 9.03
N ILE A 186 5.73 -9.59 7.76
CA ILE A 186 4.89 -10.27 6.80
C ILE A 186 5.65 -11.39 6.09
N ILE A 187 4.91 -12.43 5.71
CA ILE A 187 5.35 -13.38 4.69
C ILE A 187 4.58 -13.14 3.39
N ARG A 188 5.19 -13.55 2.29
CA ARG A 188 4.58 -13.49 0.96
C ARG A 188 4.21 -14.89 0.54
N ILE A 189 2.96 -15.09 0.17
CA ILE A 189 2.45 -16.34 -0.40
C ILE A 189 2.29 -16.13 -1.91
N PRO A 190 2.72 -17.08 -2.77
CA PRO A 190 2.46 -17.00 -4.20
C PRO A 190 0.97 -16.80 -4.52
N ALA A 191 0.67 -16.29 -5.71
CA ALA A 191 -0.71 -16.10 -6.14
C ALA A 191 -1.49 -17.41 -5.98
N ASN A 192 -2.67 -17.36 -5.39
CA ASN A 192 -3.40 -18.56 -4.99
C ASN A 192 -4.91 -18.31 -4.95
N VAL A 193 -5.66 -19.41 -4.94
CA VAL A 193 -7.09 -19.46 -4.60
C VAL A 193 -7.34 -20.58 -3.58
N VAL A 194 -8.38 -20.43 -2.77
CA VAL A 194 -8.82 -21.46 -1.81
C VAL A 194 -10.14 -22.01 -2.28
N GLY A 195 -10.23 -23.33 -2.46
CA GLY A 195 -11.44 -24.01 -2.89
C GLY A 195 -12.56 -23.87 -1.87
N ASP A 196 -13.78 -23.68 -2.37
CA ASP A 196 -15.03 -23.71 -1.61
C ASP A 196 -15.86 -24.97 -1.95
N GLY A 197 -15.27 -25.91 -2.71
CA GLY A 197 -15.92 -27.13 -3.18
C GLY A 197 -17.01 -26.92 -4.24
N LYS A 198 -17.24 -25.69 -4.72
CA LYS A 198 -18.38 -25.34 -5.59
C LYS A 198 -18.00 -24.49 -6.79
N SER A 199 -17.10 -23.54 -6.59
CA SER A 199 -16.67 -22.56 -7.58
C SER A 199 -15.47 -23.07 -8.37
N THR A 200 -15.43 -22.77 -9.67
CA THR A 200 -14.26 -23.06 -10.49
C THR A 200 -13.07 -22.17 -10.12
N ILE A 201 -11.86 -22.60 -10.45
CA ILE A 201 -10.64 -21.77 -10.27
C ILE A 201 -10.81 -20.39 -10.91
N GLN A 202 -11.40 -20.31 -12.11
CA GLN A 202 -11.65 -19.03 -12.77
C GLN A 202 -12.61 -18.13 -11.98
N GLN A 203 -13.66 -18.70 -11.37
CA GLN A 203 -14.59 -17.95 -10.52
C GLN A 203 -13.90 -17.48 -9.23
N LEU A 204 -13.12 -18.35 -8.60
CA LEU A 204 -12.33 -18.01 -7.41
C LEU A 204 -11.32 -16.89 -7.69
N ILE A 205 -10.66 -16.90 -8.85
CA ILE A 205 -9.77 -15.80 -9.29
C ILE A 205 -10.56 -14.49 -9.40
N LYS A 206 -11.76 -14.49 -9.99
CA LYS A 206 -12.60 -13.29 -10.10
C LYS A 206 -12.99 -12.75 -8.72
N ILE A 207 -13.41 -13.62 -7.81
CA ILE A 207 -13.77 -13.25 -6.43
C ILE A 207 -12.55 -12.66 -5.71
N ASN A 208 -11.38 -13.32 -5.78
CA ASN A 208 -10.16 -12.84 -5.15
C ASN A 208 -9.73 -11.49 -5.74
N ASN A 209 -9.75 -11.33 -7.06
CA ASN A 209 -9.42 -10.06 -7.71
C ASN A 209 -10.36 -8.92 -7.34
N SER A 210 -11.65 -9.21 -7.14
CA SER A 210 -12.59 -8.25 -6.59
C SER A 210 -12.08 -7.75 -5.23
N GLU A 211 -11.79 -8.65 -4.29
CA GLU A 211 -11.29 -8.29 -2.96
C GLU A 211 -9.94 -7.55 -2.99
N ARG A 212 -9.04 -7.91 -3.92
CA ARG A 212 -7.77 -7.20 -4.15
C ARG A 212 -7.99 -5.77 -4.65
N ASP A 213 -9.05 -5.51 -5.41
CA ASP A 213 -9.36 -4.17 -5.94
C ASP A 213 -9.80 -3.19 -4.84
N LYS A 214 -10.41 -3.67 -3.72
CA LYS A 214 -10.65 -2.81 -2.54
C LYS A 214 -9.36 -2.46 -1.82
N ASN A 215 -8.35 -3.33 -1.88
CA ASN A 215 -7.16 -3.19 -1.06
C ASN A 215 -6.27 -2.07 -1.61
N PRO A 216 -6.09 -0.94 -0.87
CA PRO A 216 -5.28 0.18 -1.35
C PRO A 216 -3.85 -0.22 -1.71
N ALA A 217 -3.26 -1.20 -1.02
CA ALA A 217 -1.91 -1.70 -1.26
C ALA A 217 -1.79 -2.55 -2.54
N LEU A 218 -2.88 -3.15 -3.01
CA LEU A 218 -2.91 -4.08 -4.13
C LEU A 218 -3.55 -3.51 -5.40
N PHE A 219 -3.75 -2.19 -5.42
CA PHE A 219 -4.29 -1.49 -6.58
C PHE A 219 -3.60 -1.91 -7.88
N ARG A 220 -4.39 -2.43 -8.83
CA ARG A 220 -3.95 -2.97 -10.13
C ARG A 220 -2.99 -4.18 -10.08
N ARG A 221 -2.74 -4.77 -8.91
CA ARG A 221 -1.93 -5.98 -8.68
C ARG A 221 -2.81 -7.23 -8.59
N LEU A 222 -3.59 -7.43 -9.64
CA LEU A 222 -4.54 -8.54 -9.77
C LEU A 222 -3.84 -9.82 -10.24
N ILE A 223 -4.42 -10.96 -9.90
CA ILE A 223 -4.06 -12.26 -10.47
C ILE A 223 -4.48 -12.24 -11.94
N LYS A 224 -3.49 -12.35 -12.84
CA LYS A 224 -3.71 -12.42 -14.28
C LYS A 224 -3.61 -13.88 -14.72
N ILE A 225 -4.52 -14.28 -15.61
CA ILE A 225 -4.44 -15.57 -16.29
C ILE A 225 -3.40 -15.41 -17.40
N ASP A 226 -2.23 -15.99 -17.20
CA ASP A 226 -1.12 -16.00 -18.14
C ASP A 226 -0.54 -17.42 -18.29
N LYS A 227 0.48 -17.57 -19.12
CA LYS A 227 1.07 -18.89 -19.43
C LYS A 227 1.57 -19.62 -18.17
N GLU A 228 2.34 -18.94 -17.32
CA GLU A 228 2.87 -19.56 -16.08
C GLU A 228 1.74 -20.06 -15.18
N LEU A 229 0.64 -19.32 -15.06
CA LEU A 229 -0.51 -19.79 -14.29
C LEU A 229 -1.12 -21.06 -14.89
N LEU A 230 -1.28 -21.11 -16.21
CA LEU A 230 -1.82 -22.30 -16.89
C LEU A 230 -0.89 -23.50 -16.75
N ASP A 231 0.43 -23.29 -16.85
CA ASP A 231 1.44 -24.33 -16.66
C ASP A 231 1.40 -24.87 -15.22
N MET A 232 1.34 -23.99 -14.21
CA MET A 232 1.20 -24.36 -12.79
C MET A 232 -0.05 -25.19 -12.49
N LEU A 233 -1.18 -24.88 -13.16
CA LEU A 233 -2.41 -25.67 -13.02
C LEU A 233 -2.25 -27.05 -13.66
N ALA A 234 -1.68 -27.11 -14.88
CA ALA A 234 -1.48 -28.35 -15.60
C ALA A 234 -0.54 -29.32 -14.85
N GLU A 235 0.51 -28.82 -14.20
CA GLU A 235 1.42 -29.61 -13.34
C GLU A 235 0.72 -30.28 -12.15
N LYS A 236 -0.47 -29.79 -11.77
CA LYS A 236 -1.30 -30.33 -10.68
C LYS A 236 -2.59 -30.97 -11.19
N ASP A 237 -2.64 -31.30 -12.48
CA ASP A 237 -3.82 -31.87 -13.17
C ASP A 237 -5.09 -31.00 -13.04
N TYR A 238 -4.92 -29.69 -12.83
CA TYR A 238 -6.00 -28.71 -12.76
C TYR A 238 -6.17 -27.94 -14.09
N LYS A 239 -7.38 -27.43 -14.28
CA LYS A 239 -7.76 -26.50 -15.35
C LYS A 239 -8.57 -25.34 -14.77
N LEU A 240 -8.77 -24.28 -15.54
CA LEU A 240 -9.52 -23.09 -15.08
C LEU A 240 -10.97 -23.40 -14.67
N ASP A 241 -11.58 -24.42 -15.25
CA ASP A 241 -12.93 -24.91 -14.96
C ASP A 241 -12.98 -25.98 -13.87
N SER A 242 -11.83 -26.42 -13.35
CA SER A 242 -11.78 -27.35 -12.23
C SER A 242 -12.30 -26.69 -10.94
N ILE A 243 -12.90 -27.50 -10.08
CA ILE A 243 -13.43 -27.10 -8.76
C ILE A 243 -12.51 -27.70 -7.70
N PRO A 244 -11.66 -26.91 -7.03
CA PRO A 244 -10.81 -27.40 -5.94
C PRO A 244 -11.64 -27.80 -4.73
N LYS A 245 -11.14 -28.75 -3.93
CA LYS A 245 -11.84 -29.19 -2.72
C LYS A 245 -11.96 -28.05 -1.71
N GLU A 246 -12.97 -28.11 -0.86
CA GLU A 246 -13.15 -27.12 0.20
C GLU A 246 -11.90 -27.05 1.10
N GLY A 247 -11.36 -25.84 1.28
CA GLY A 247 -10.15 -25.58 2.06
C GLY A 247 -8.83 -25.83 1.32
N GLU A 248 -8.86 -26.40 0.12
CA GLU A 248 -7.65 -26.66 -0.67
C GLU A 248 -7.09 -25.35 -1.25
N ARG A 249 -5.83 -25.04 -0.92
CA ARG A 249 -5.14 -23.88 -1.50
C ARG A 249 -4.40 -24.28 -2.78
N VAL A 250 -4.87 -23.78 -3.92
CA VAL A 250 -4.26 -23.99 -5.23
C VAL A 250 -3.33 -22.82 -5.54
N PHE A 251 -2.03 -23.10 -5.72
CA PHE A 251 -1.05 -22.10 -6.13
C PHE A 251 -1.06 -21.89 -7.64
N LEU A 252 -1.07 -20.63 -8.04
CA LEU A 252 -1.21 -20.15 -9.42
C LEU A 252 0.10 -19.59 -9.97
N LYS A 253 1.12 -19.46 -9.12
CA LYS A 253 2.44 -18.92 -9.45
C LYS A 253 3.50 -19.62 -8.62
N SER A 254 4.72 -19.71 -9.16
CA SER A 254 5.87 -20.29 -8.46
C SER A 254 6.47 -19.32 -7.43
N LYS A 255 6.57 -18.04 -7.79
CA LYS A 255 7.22 -17.00 -6.97
C LYS A 255 6.24 -16.27 -6.06
N ALA A 256 6.69 -16.01 -4.84
CA ALA A 256 5.98 -15.25 -3.81
C ALA A 256 6.04 -13.72 -4.04
N ASN A 257 5.52 -13.26 -5.18
CA ASN A 257 5.56 -11.85 -5.57
C ASN A 257 4.17 -11.19 -5.46
N ILE A 258 4.05 -10.16 -4.63
CA ILE A 258 2.81 -9.38 -4.47
C ILE A 258 2.38 -8.71 -5.78
N SER A 259 3.34 -8.28 -6.60
CA SER A 259 3.10 -7.66 -7.91
C SER A 259 2.46 -8.62 -8.93
N SER A 260 2.64 -9.93 -8.77
CA SER A 260 2.07 -10.97 -9.65
C SER A 260 0.84 -11.65 -9.03
N GLY A 261 0.19 -11.00 -8.06
CA GLY A 261 -1.03 -11.52 -7.44
C GLY A 261 -0.82 -12.32 -6.15
N GLY A 262 0.40 -12.33 -5.59
CA GLY A 262 0.68 -12.94 -4.29
C GLY A 262 -0.01 -12.23 -3.12
N ASP A 263 -0.19 -12.96 -2.02
CA ASP A 263 -0.81 -12.47 -0.80
C ASP A 263 0.25 -12.09 0.23
N SER A 264 0.02 -11.00 0.98
CA SER A 264 0.81 -10.68 2.17
C SER A 264 0.05 -11.12 3.41
N VAL A 265 0.72 -11.88 4.27
CA VAL A 265 0.18 -12.39 5.53
C VAL A 265 0.97 -11.78 6.68
N ASP A 266 0.28 -11.10 7.58
CA ASP A 266 0.89 -10.59 8.82
C ASP A 266 1.16 -11.75 9.78
N VAL A 267 2.41 -11.84 10.24
CA VAL A 267 2.94 -12.87 11.14
C VAL A 267 3.77 -12.24 12.27
N THR A 268 3.55 -10.95 12.54
CA THR A 268 4.33 -10.18 13.52
C THR A 268 4.35 -10.83 14.90
N ASP A 269 3.20 -11.34 15.33
CA ASP A 269 3.04 -11.93 16.66
C ASP A 269 3.56 -13.37 16.72
N GLU A 270 3.90 -13.98 15.57
CA GLU A 270 4.55 -15.29 15.50
C GLU A 270 6.07 -15.22 15.69
N LEU A 271 6.67 -14.03 15.53
CA LEU A 271 8.10 -13.84 15.76
C LEU A 271 8.40 -13.80 17.26
N THR A 272 9.35 -14.63 17.70
CA THR A 272 9.86 -14.61 19.07
C THR A 272 10.64 -13.32 19.36
N ASP A 273 10.78 -12.97 20.64
CA ASP A 273 11.53 -11.78 21.05
C ASP A 273 13.01 -11.87 20.67
N GLU A 274 13.58 -13.09 20.61
CA GLU A 274 14.94 -13.32 20.12
C GLU A 274 15.09 -12.89 18.65
N ILE A 275 14.17 -13.32 17.77
CA ILE A 275 14.18 -12.95 16.35
C ILE A 275 13.94 -11.44 16.18
N LYS A 276 13.02 -10.87 16.98
CA LYS A 276 12.78 -9.42 16.97
C LYS A 276 14.05 -8.65 17.35
N ASN A 277 14.75 -9.09 18.40
CA ASN A 277 15.99 -8.48 18.87
C ASN A 277 17.11 -8.54 17.83
N ILE A 278 17.31 -9.68 17.17
CA ILE A 278 18.27 -9.80 16.05
C ILE A 278 17.96 -8.76 14.96
N THR A 279 16.67 -8.59 14.62
CA THR A 279 16.25 -7.64 13.59
C THR A 279 16.44 -6.18 14.02
N ILE A 280 16.19 -5.86 15.29
CA ILE A 280 16.45 -4.54 15.87
C ILE A 280 17.95 -4.23 15.85
N GLN A 281 18.79 -5.19 16.27
CA GLN A 281 20.25 -5.06 16.22
C GLN A 281 20.76 -4.86 14.79
N ALA A 282 20.16 -5.53 13.79
CA ALA A 282 20.50 -5.33 12.38
C ALA A 282 20.33 -3.88 11.93
N VAL A 283 19.25 -3.21 12.34
CA VAL A 283 19.02 -1.80 12.04
C VAL A 283 19.97 -0.90 12.82
N ALA A 284 20.18 -1.18 14.10
CA ALA A 284 21.09 -0.43 14.97
C ALA A 284 22.57 -0.53 14.53
N ALA A 285 22.96 -1.62 13.86
CA ALA A 285 24.31 -1.83 13.33
C ALA A 285 24.66 -0.84 12.21
N ILE A 286 23.67 -0.25 11.54
CA ILE A 286 23.89 0.70 10.45
C ILE A 286 23.84 2.16 10.99
N PRO A 287 24.94 2.92 10.91
CA PRO A 287 24.99 4.29 11.43
C PRO A 287 23.94 5.20 10.78
N GLY A 288 23.18 5.92 11.61
CA GLY A 288 22.16 6.87 11.18
C GLY A 288 20.85 6.23 10.69
N LEU A 289 20.73 4.90 10.69
CA LEU A 289 19.49 4.23 10.32
C LEU A 289 18.55 4.14 11.53
N LYS A 290 17.42 4.85 11.49
CA LYS A 290 16.45 4.90 12.60
C LYS A 290 15.22 4.03 12.39
N HIS A 291 14.89 3.71 11.16
CA HIS A 291 13.84 2.77 10.81
C HIS A 291 14.12 2.20 9.42
N SER A 292 13.71 0.97 9.16
CA SER A 292 14.00 0.27 7.91
C SER A 292 13.13 -0.96 7.72
N GLY A 293 12.95 -1.39 6.48
CA GLY A 293 12.47 -2.74 6.20
C GLY A 293 13.64 -3.71 6.12
N VAL A 294 13.57 -4.83 6.82
CA VAL A 294 14.60 -5.86 6.88
C VAL A 294 14.02 -7.15 6.29
N ASP A 295 14.67 -7.71 5.28
CA ASP A 295 14.35 -9.06 4.80
C ASP A 295 15.18 -10.06 5.60
N ILE A 296 14.52 -11.01 6.26
CA ILE A 296 15.14 -12.03 7.09
C ILE A 296 14.64 -13.43 6.69
N ILE A 297 15.51 -14.43 6.77
CA ILE A 297 15.09 -15.84 6.72
C ILE A 297 14.94 -16.32 8.15
N VAL A 298 13.74 -16.80 8.49
CA VAL A 298 13.44 -17.36 9.82
C VAL A 298 13.34 -18.88 9.71
N ASP A 299 14.19 -19.57 10.46
CA ASP A 299 14.01 -20.99 10.73
C ASP A 299 13.23 -21.14 12.04
N LYS A 300 11.92 -21.41 11.90
CA LYS A 300 11.01 -21.58 13.04
C LYS A 300 11.35 -22.80 13.89
N GLU A 301 11.93 -23.86 13.31
CA GLU A 301 12.26 -25.09 14.04
C GLU A 301 13.40 -24.85 15.03
N ASN A 302 14.40 -24.06 14.62
CA ASN A 302 15.59 -23.77 15.40
C ASN A 302 15.55 -22.38 16.10
N ASN A 303 14.46 -21.63 15.93
CA ASN A 303 14.31 -20.25 16.41
C ASN A 303 15.46 -19.32 15.99
N THR A 304 15.96 -19.47 14.76
CA THR A 304 17.05 -18.63 14.26
C THR A 304 16.56 -17.68 13.17
N ALA A 305 17.25 -16.54 13.03
CA ALA A 305 17.01 -15.58 11.96
C ALA A 305 18.32 -15.14 11.33
N THR A 306 18.33 -15.06 10.01
CA THR A 306 19.46 -14.59 9.20
C THR A 306 19.05 -13.37 8.40
N ILE A 307 19.77 -12.26 8.56
CA ILE A 307 19.50 -11.01 7.85
C ILE A 307 19.97 -11.12 6.39
N ILE A 308 19.07 -10.91 5.44
CA ILE A 308 19.35 -11.00 4.00
C ILE A 308 19.56 -9.62 3.38
N GLU A 309 18.73 -8.65 3.75
CA GLU A 309 18.77 -7.30 3.17
C GLU A 309 18.20 -6.24 4.13
N ILE A 310 18.77 -5.04 4.08
CA ILE A 310 18.26 -3.85 4.79
C ILE A 310 17.83 -2.80 3.75
N ASN A 311 16.56 -2.42 3.79
CA ASN A 311 15.92 -1.55 2.81
C ASN A 311 15.48 -0.21 3.43
N THR A 312 16.29 0.83 3.21
CA THR A 312 16.06 2.18 3.77
C THR A 312 14.79 2.88 3.27
N GLN A 313 14.21 2.41 2.16
CA GLN A 313 12.98 2.94 1.56
C GLN A 313 11.92 1.85 1.38
N ALA A 314 11.84 0.91 2.33
CA ALA A 314 10.89 -0.18 2.27
C ALA A 314 9.43 0.32 2.27
N SER A 315 8.59 -0.31 1.44
CA SER A 315 7.15 -0.04 1.46
C SER A 315 6.51 -0.64 2.71
N ILE A 316 5.64 0.14 3.36
CA ILE A 316 4.85 -0.29 4.52
C ILE A 316 3.45 -0.79 4.11
N ASN A 317 3.14 -0.77 2.81
CA ASN A 317 1.80 -1.05 2.28
C ASN A 317 1.22 -2.38 2.77
N SER A 318 2.02 -3.44 2.69
CA SER A 318 1.58 -4.78 3.03
C SER A 318 1.43 -5.01 4.54
N HIS A 319 2.07 -4.16 5.36
CA HIS A 319 1.84 -4.12 6.81
C HIS A 319 0.55 -3.34 7.15
N LEU A 320 0.23 -2.30 6.37
CA LEU A 320 -1.00 -1.50 6.56
C LEU A 320 -2.25 -2.20 6.03
N PHE A 321 -2.14 -2.95 4.93
CA PHE A 321 -3.27 -3.62 4.31
C PHE A 321 -2.92 -5.07 3.94
N PRO A 322 -2.62 -5.93 4.93
CA PRO A 322 -2.36 -7.33 4.65
C PRO A 322 -3.61 -8.01 4.06
N MET A 323 -3.39 -9.07 3.27
CA MET A 323 -4.48 -9.91 2.77
C MET A 323 -5.01 -10.86 3.84
N GLU A 324 -4.15 -11.28 4.77
CA GLU A 324 -4.47 -12.13 5.92
C GLU A 324 -3.71 -11.59 7.16
N GLY A 325 -4.33 -11.63 8.33
CA GLY A 325 -3.74 -11.16 9.60
C GLY A 325 -4.11 -9.72 9.98
N VAL A 326 -3.29 -9.11 10.84
CA VAL A 326 -3.61 -7.82 11.49
C VAL A 326 -2.82 -6.68 10.85
N SER A 327 -3.48 -5.54 10.62
CA SER A 327 -2.80 -4.33 10.15
C SER A 327 -1.93 -3.68 11.24
N ARG A 328 -0.77 -3.16 10.85
CA ARG A 328 0.22 -2.55 11.75
C ARG A 328 0.37 -1.06 11.46
N ASP A 329 0.14 -0.23 12.48
CA ASP A 329 0.20 1.24 12.38
C ASP A 329 1.63 1.79 12.44
N ILE A 330 2.40 1.47 11.39
CA ILE A 330 3.77 1.96 11.21
C ILE A 330 3.84 3.49 11.06
N PRO A 331 2.93 4.17 10.33
CA PRO A 331 2.91 5.64 10.23
C PRO A 331 2.94 6.31 11.59
N LYS A 332 2.12 5.85 12.54
CA LYS A 332 2.08 6.39 13.90
C LYS A 332 3.46 6.35 14.57
N GLU A 333 4.16 5.21 14.50
CA GLU A 333 5.47 5.08 15.14
C GLU A 333 6.56 5.89 14.44
N ILE A 334 6.51 6.03 13.11
CA ILE A 334 7.43 6.91 12.37
C ILE A 334 7.21 8.36 12.81
N ILE A 335 5.98 8.85 12.89
CA ILE A 335 5.73 10.22 13.32
C ILE A 335 6.09 10.42 14.80
N ASP A 336 5.87 9.41 15.66
CA ASP A 336 6.32 9.38 17.05
C ASP A 336 7.85 9.53 17.20
N LEU A 337 8.61 8.97 16.26
CA LEU A 337 10.08 9.04 16.23
C LEU A 337 10.58 10.41 15.78
N TYR A 338 9.99 10.99 14.72
CA TYR A 338 10.44 12.26 14.14
C TYR A 338 9.90 13.49 14.89
N PHE A 339 8.67 13.41 15.42
CA PHE A 339 7.99 14.50 16.12
C PHE A 339 7.47 14.04 17.48
N PRO A 340 8.36 13.69 18.43
CA PRO A 340 7.97 13.21 19.76
C PRO A 340 7.06 14.19 20.51
N GLU A 341 7.15 15.49 20.25
CA GLU A 341 6.30 16.54 20.81
C GLU A 341 4.81 16.35 20.45
N THR A 342 4.51 15.63 19.37
CA THR A 342 3.13 15.37 18.92
C THR A 342 2.46 14.21 19.68
N LYS A 343 3.20 13.41 20.46
CA LYS A 343 2.67 12.26 21.20
C LYS A 343 1.65 12.66 22.26
N ALA A 344 1.97 13.69 23.03
CA ALA A 344 1.14 14.16 24.15
C ALA A 344 -0.14 14.85 23.67
N ASN A 345 -0.10 15.46 22.48
CA ASN A 345 -1.19 16.25 21.89
C ASN A 345 -1.84 15.53 20.71
N TYR A 346 -1.95 14.19 20.77
CA TYR A 346 -2.55 13.42 19.70
C TYR A 346 -4.02 13.84 19.49
N ASN A 347 -4.27 14.57 18.40
CA ASN A 347 -5.62 14.99 18.06
C ASN A 347 -6.44 13.80 17.54
N LYS A 348 -7.26 13.21 18.42
CA LYS A 348 -8.18 12.13 18.05
C LYS A 348 -9.15 12.56 16.95
N ASP A 349 -9.53 13.84 16.92
CA ASP A 349 -10.42 14.39 15.89
C ASP A 349 -9.73 14.48 14.51
N GLY A 350 -8.39 14.43 14.46
CA GLY A 350 -7.65 14.37 13.21
C GLY A 350 -8.04 13.17 12.35
N GLN A 351 -8.44 12.05 12.96
CA GLN A 351 -8.93 10.88 12.24
C GLN A 351 -10.25 11.13 11.50
N LEU A 352 -10.99 12.20 11.82
CA LEU A 352 -12.20 12.60 11.09
C LEU A 352 -11.88 13.20 9.72
N TYR A 353 -10.61 13.46 9.39
CA TYR A 353 -10.23 14.11 8.14
C TYR A 353 -9.17 13.36 7.36
N TYR A 354 -9.20 13.54 6.04
CA TYR A 354 -8.06 13.29 5.16
C TYR A 354 -7.91 14.45 4.18
N PHE A 355 -6.69 14.68 3.69
CA PHE A 355 -6.43 15.81 2.81
C PHE A 355 -6.63 15.47 1.33
N ASP A 356 -6.85 16.52 0.52
CA ASP A 356 -7.08 16.40 -0.91
C ASP A 356 -5.79 16.16 -1.70
N PHE A 357 -5.48 14.88 -1.89
CA PHE A 357 -4.30 14.47 -2.65
C PHE A 357 -4.46 14.69 -4.15
N GLN A 358 -5.69 14.63 -4.67
CA GLN A 358 -5.96 14.72 -6.11
C GLN A 358 -5.63 16.11 -6.62
N HIS A 359 -6.11 17.17 -5.98
CA HIS A 359 -5.84 18.54 -6.41
C HIS A 359 -4.34 18.89 -6.37
N MET A 360 -3.64 18.42 -5.33
CA MET A 360 -2.18 18.54 -5.27
C MET A 360 -1.52 17.83 -6.46
N PHE A 361 -1.92 16.59 -6.73
CA PHE A 361 -1.37 15.80 -7.83
C PHE A 361 -1.65 16.44 -9.21
N GLU A 362 -2.85 16.98 -9.42
CA GLU A 362 -3.23 17.69 -10.64
C GLU A 362 -2.42 18.99 -10.83
N ALA A 363 -2.18 19.74 -9.75
CA ALA A 363 -1.34 20.94 -9.79
C ALA A 363 0.09 20.61 -10.29
N PHE A 364 0.65 19.49 -9.82
CA PHE A 364 1.96 19.00 -10.25
C PHE A 364 1.98 18.45 -11.68
N GLN A 365 0.99 17.63 -12.06
CA GLN A 365 0.91 17.06 -13.41
C GLN A 365 0.75 18.14 -14.49
N ASN A 366 -0.03 19.18 -14.20
CA ASN A 366 -0.26 20.28 -15.12
C ASN A 366 0.86 21.33 -15.11
N GLY A 367 1.86 21.19 -14.23
CA GLY A 367 2.95 22.15 -14.09
C GLY A 367 2.53 23.49 -13.48
N TYR A 368 1.42 23.52 -12.74
CA TYR A 368 0.94 24.72 -12.04
C TYR A 368 1.73 25.00 -10.76
N ALA A 369 2.39 23.99 -10.20
CA ALA A 369 3.20 24.10 -9.01
C ALA A 369 4.36 23.08 -8.99
N GLU A 370 5.44 23.43 -8.30
CA GLU A 370 6.54 22.52 -7.94
C GLU A 370 6.51 22.19 -6.44
N GLU A 371 5.87 23.04 -5.64
CA GLU A 371 5.58 22.81 -4.22
C GLU A 371 4.09 23.02 -3.94
N TYR A 372 3.52 22.24 -3.03
CA TYR A 372 2.12 22.36 -2.62
C TYR A 372 1.99 22.17 -1.11
N THR A 373 1.53 23.21 -0.40
CA THR A 373 1.26 23.12 1.03
C THR A 373 -0.19 22.71 1.25
N ILE A 374 -0.40 21.60 1.96
CA ILE A 374 -1.74 21.12 2.31
C ILE A 374 -2.36 22.07 3.33
N PRO A 375 -3.63 22.50 3.16
CA PRO A 375 -4.32 23.32 4.15
C PRO A 375 -4.27 22.70 5.56
N PRO A 376 -4.11 23.50 6.61
CA PRO A 376 -3.98 22.97 7.97
C PRO A 376 -5.24 22.22 8.40
N MET A 377 -5.05 21.27 9.30
CA MET A 377 -6.14 20.48 9.87
C MET A 377 -7.09 21.38 10.68
N PRO A 378 -8.42 21.18 10.58
CA PRO A 378 -9.38 21.97 11.36
C PRO A 378 -9.15 21.79 12.86
N THR A 379 -9.35 22.84 13.65
CA THR A 379 -9.17 22.81 15.11
C THR A 379 -10.47 23.20 15.84
N GLY A 380 -10.55 22.87 17.13
CA GLY A 380 -11.70 23.17 17.99
C GLY A 380 -12.57 21.95 18.31
N ASN A 381 -13.80 22.17 18.76
CA ASN A 381 -14.74 21.10 19.10
C ASN A 381 -15.43 20.55 17.84
N ILE A 382 -14.81 19.53 17.23
CA ILE A 382 -15.20 19.01 15.92
C ILE A 382 -16.21 17.88 16.07
N THR A 383 -17.31 17.97 15.31
CA THR A 383 -18.28 16.88 15.16
C THR A 383 -18.52 16.58 13.69
N THR A 384 -19.01 15.37 13.40
CA THR A 384 -19.39 14.95 12.05
C THR A 384 -20.83 14.46 12.05
N THR A 385 -21.63 15.08 11.18
CA THR A 385 -23.06 14.84 11.10
C THR A 385 -23.48 14.52 9.67
N ARG A 386 -24.35 13.51 9.54
CA ARG A 386 -25.03 13.19 8.28
C ARG A 386 -26.48 13.62 8.35
N PHE A 387 -26.88 14.50 7.44
CA PHE A 387 -28.26 14.87 7.20
C PHE A 387 -28.81 14.11 5.99
N ILE A 388 -29.96 13.46 6.16
CA ILE A 388 -30.78 12.95 5.06
C ILE A 388 -31.92 13.94 4.87
N VAL A 389 -31.90 14.63 3.74
CA VAL A 389 -32.86 15.67 3.39
C VAL A 389 -33.84 15.11 2.37
N GLU A 390 -35.13 15.31 2.62
CA GLU A 390 -36.22 14.93 1.73
C GLU A 390 -36.95 16.18 1.24
N GLY A 391 -37.56 16.07 0.05
CA GLY A 391 -38.39 17.12 -0.53
C GLY A 391 -38.10 17.34 -2.02
N LYS A 392 -38.58 18.47 -2.55
CA LYS A 392 -38.30 18.90 -3.92
C LYS A 392 -36.93 19.57 -3.97
N ILE A 393 -35.86 18.79 -3.86
CA ILE A 393 -34.48 19.30 -3.71
C ILE A 393 -33.52 18.79 -4.80
N GLN A 394 -33.93 17.85 -5.63
CA GLN A 394 -33.12 17.39 -6.76
C GLN A 394 -33.37 18.25 -8.02
N ASN A 395 -32.34 18.42 -8.84
CA ASN A 395 -32.37 19.20 -10.10
C ASN A 395 -32.73 20.68 -9.92
N VAL A 396 -32.54 21.23 -8.71
CA VAL A 396 -32.85 22.62 -8.36
C VAL A 396 -31.64 23.35 -7.80
N ALA A 397 -30.43 22.87 -8.14
CA ALA A 397 -29.14 23.36 -7.66
C ALA A 397 -29.02 23.40 -6.13
N TYR A 398 -29.75 22.53 -5.42
CA TYR A 398 -29.73 22.46 -3.96
C TYR A 398 -28.33 22.06 -3.48
N GLU A 399 -27.68 21.11 -4.15
CA GLU A 399 -26.30 20.69 -3.86
C GLU A 399 -25.29 21.84 -3.96
N VAL A 400 -25.48 22.75 -4.92
CA VAL A 400 -24.64 23.95 -5.09
C VAL A 400 -24.88 24.93 -3.94
N TRP A 401 -26.14 25.15 -3.57
CA TRP A 401 -26.50 25.99 -2.44
C TRP A 401 -25.93 25.43 -1.13
N VAL A 402 -26.08 24.12 -0.88
CA VAL A 402 -25.54 23.39 0.28
C VAL A 402 -24.03 23.60 0.39
N ARG A 403 -23.29 23.35 -0.71
CA ARG A 403 -21.84 23.55 -0.75
C ARG A 403 -21.46 24.99 -0.39
N ASN A 404 -22.20 25.98 -0.90
CA ASN A 404 -21.92 27.38 -0.63
C ASN A 404 -22.17 27.74 0.84
N GLN A 405 -23.22 27.19 1.49
CA GLN A 405 -23.44 27.38 2.92
C GLN A 405 -22.35 26.72 3.75
N ALA A 406 -21.98 25.47 3.42
CA ALA A 406 -20.92 24.77 4.11
C ALA A 406 -19.59 25.54 4.03
N LYS A 407 -19.22 26.05 2.84
CA LYS A 407 -18.04 26.91 2.66
C LYS A 407 -18.08 28.18 3.51
N LYS A 408 -19.22 28.89 3.56
CA LYS A 408 -19.39 30.09 4.38
C LYS A 408 -19.17 29.81 5.87
N LEU A 409 -19.65 28.65 6.33
CA LEU A 409 -19.52 28.18 7.70
C LEU A 409 -18.22 27.41 7.97
N LYS A 410 -17.28 27.41 7.01
CA LYS A 410 -16.00 26.68 7.10
C LYS A 410 -16.18 25.20 7.46
N LEU A 411 -17.27 24.59 6.97
CA LEU A 411 -17.56 23.17 7.12
C LEU A 411 -16.95 22.37 5.97
N HIS A 412 -16.55 21.14 6.28
CA HIS A 412 -16.00 20.18 5.34
C HIS A 412 -16.97 19.02 5.13
N GLY A 413 -16.74 18.20 4.09
CA GLY A 413 -17.57 17.04 3.78
C GLY A 413 -18.11 17.06 2.36
N TYR A 414 -19.34 16.59 2.17
CA TYR A 414 -19.90 16.45 0.84
C TYR A 414 -21.42 16.43 0.84
N VAL A 415 -22.00 16.67 -0.34
CA VAL A 415 -23.41 16.44 -0.64
C VAL A 415 -23.55 15.45 -1.78
N LYS A 416 -24.48 14.50 -1.66
CA LYS A 416 -24.76 13.47 -2.65
C LYS A 416 -26.26 13.26 -2.80
N ASN A 417 -26.76 13.32 -4.02
CA ASN A 417 -28.14 12.93 -4.32
C ASN A 417 -28.24 11.39 -4.37
N LEU A 418 -29.26 10.85 -3.70
CA LEU A 418 -29.53 9.42 -3.62
C LEU A 418 -30.57 9.01 -4.66
N LEU A 419 -30.55 7.72 -5.04
CA LEU A 419 -31.45 7.15 -6.05
C LEU A 419 -32.92 7.15 -5.62
N ASN A 420 -33.17 7.14 -4.30
CA ASN A 420 -34.51 7.20 -3.71
C ASN A 420 -35.11 8.62 -3.67
N GLY A 421 -34.51 9.60 -4.35
CA GLY A 421 -35.00 10.98 -4.38
C GLY A 421 -34.53 11.87 -3.22
N THR A 422 -33.90 11.30 -2.19
CA THR A 422 -33.36 12.07 -1.05
C THR A 422 -31.96 12.62 -1.34
N THR A 423 -31.48 13.54 -0.50
CA THR A 423 -30.11 14.08 -0.56
C THR A 423 -29.38 13.81 0.75
N SER A 424 -28.22 13.16 0.67
CA SER A 424 -27.34 12.93 1.81
C SER A 424 -26.30 14.04 1.87
N ILE A 425 -26.30 14.81 2.95
CA ILE A 425 -25.29 15.83 3.24
C ILE A 425 -24.46 15.32 4.41
N VAL A 426 -23.14 15.28 4.27
CA VAL A 426 -22.22 15.01 5.37
C VAL A 426 -21.43 16.28 5.62
N VAL A 427 -21.46 16.76 6.85
CA VAL A 427 -20.70 17.92 7.28
C VAL A 427 -19.80 17.55 8.46
N SER A 428 -18.59 18.08 8.49
CA SER A 428 -17.65 17.99 9.59
C SER A 428 -17.01 19.35 9.86
N GLY A 429 -16.88 19.72 11.12
CA GLY A 429 -16.33 21.01 11.54
C GLY A 429 -16.73 21.35 12.97
N ASN A 430 -16.55 22.62 13.35
CA ASN A 430 -16.96 23.10 14.66
C ASN A 430 -18.47 22.87 14.88
N THR A 431 -18.82 22.33 16.05
CA THR A 431 -20.21 22.02 16.44
C THR A 431 -21.15 23.22 16.29
N GLU A 432 -20.72 24.43 16.65
CA GLU A 432 -21.52 25.65 16.52
C GLU A 432 -21.85 25.97 15.04
N ASN A 433 -20.89 25.75 14.14
CA ASN A 433 -21.08 25.95 12.70
C ASN A 433 -22.02 24.88 12.12
N ILE A 434 -21.98 23.65 12.63
CA ILE A 434 -22.92 22.59 12.26
C ILE A 434 -24.34 22.94 12.73
N ASP A 435 -24.48 23.51 13.93
CA ASP A 435 -25.77 23.97 14.45
C ASP A 435 -26.36 25.11 13.61
N GLU A 436 -25.53 26.06 13.19
CA GLU A 436 -25.95 27.10 12.26
C GLU A 436 -26.32 26.51 10.89
N PHE A 437 -25.53 25.56 10.39
CA PHE A 437 -25.83 24.86 9.14
C PHE A 437 -27.16 24.11 9.21
N ARG A 438 -27.46 23.43 10.34
CA ARG A 438 -28.73 22.76 10.60
C ARG A 438 -29.91 23.72 10.50
N LYS A 439 -29.78 24.92 11.09
CA LYS A 439 -30.81 25.97 10.98
C LYS A 439 -31.01 26.37 9.51
N LYS A 440 -29.93 26.58 8.75
CA LYS A 440 -30.01 26.97 7.33
C LYS A 440 -30.68 25.91 6.46
N ILE A 441 -30.35 24.62 6.61
CA ILE A 441 -30.99 23.56 5.79
C ILE A 441 -32.48 23.40 6.13
N ASN A 442 -32.87 23.68 7.37
CA ASN A 442 -34.28 23.66 7.78
C ASN A 442 -35.05 24.91 7.33
N SER A 443 -34.38 26.07 7.22
CA SER A 443 -35.03 27.34 6.89
C SER A 443 -35.02 27.68 5.39
N ALA A 444 -34.07 27.14 4.63
CA ALA A 444 -33.79 27.56 3.27
C ALA A 444 -34.40 26.63 2.24
N ALA A 445 -35.63 26.96 1.87
CA ALA A 445 -36.23 26.52 0.64
C ALA A 445 -36.31 27.71 -0.32
N SER A 446 -35.46 27.77 -1.34
CA SER A 446 -35.75 28.68 -2.46
C SER A 446 -37.14 28.33 -3.04
N LYS A 447 -37.83 29.23 -3.76
CA LYS A 447 -39.10 28.87 -4.44
C LYS A 447 -39.01 27.58 -5.28
N ARG A 448 -37.80 27.18 -5.69
CA ARG A 448 -37.54 25.98 -6.49
C ARG A 448 -37.16 24.76 -5.66
N ALA A 449 -36.55 24.93 -4.48
CA ALA A 449 -36.07 23.84 -3.64
C ALA A 449 -36.87 23.80 -2.34
N VAL A 450 -37.71 22.79 -2.12
CA VAL A 450 -38.56 22.70 -0.91
C VAL A 450 -38.13 21.51 -0.08
N VAL A 451 -37.66 21.76 1.14
CA VAL A 451 -37.33 20.71 2.12
C VAL A 451 -38.60 20.33 2.87
N SER A 452 -38.90 19.03 2.92
CA SER A 452 -40.06 18.50 3.65
C SER A 452 -39.65 17.84 4.97
N ASN A 453 -38.46 17.25 5.03
CA ASN A 453 -37.98 16.53 6.20
C ASN A 453 -36.45 16.50 6.23
N VAL A 454 -35.87 16.51 7.42
CA VAL A 454 -34.43 16.38 7.65
C VAL A 454 -34.21 15.40 8.78
N LYS A 455 -33.57 14.26 8.48
CA LYS A 455 -33.15 13.28 9.48
C LYS A 455 -31.65 13.41 9.75
N GLU A 456 -31.30 13.51 11.02
CA GLU A 456 -29.92 13.60 11.48
C GLU A 456 -29.40 12.23 11.94
N LEU A 457 -28.16 11.92 11.57
CA LEU A 457 -27.45 10.71 11.95
C LEU A 457 -26.02 11.08 12.36
N SER A 458 -25.57 10.57 13.51
CA SER A 458 -24.16 10.67 13.89
C SER A 458 -23.30 9.82 12.95
N ARG A 459 -22.07 10.28 12.70
CA ARG A 459 -21.12 9.58 11.84
C ARG A 459 -19.70 9.76 12.39
N THR A 460 -18.92 8.70 12.32
CA THR A 460 -17.51 8.68 12.77
C THR A 460 -16.52 8.48 11.63
N SER A 461 -17.00 8.19 10.41
CA SER A 461 -16.11 7.96 9.28
C SER A 461 -15.46 9.27 8.80
N PRO A 462 -14.17 9.23 8.43
CA PRO A 462 -13.43 10.38 7.93
C PRO A 462 -14.08 11.05 6.70
N VAL A 463 -13.86 12.37 6.56
CA VAL A 463 -14.25 13.16 5.38
C VAL A 463 -13.04 13.88 4.78
N LYS A 464 -13.09 14.16 3.47
CA LYS A 464 -12.05 14.98 2.85
C LYS A 464 -12.14 16.42 3.34
N ILE A 465 -11.01 17.08 3.57
CA ILE A 465 -10.99 18.52 3.78
C ILE A 465 -11.52 19.26 2.54
N GLY A 466 -12.29 20.31 2.78
CA GLY A 466 -13.07 21.00 1.74
C GLY A 466 -14.50 20.45 1.64
N PHE A 467 -15.28 20.95 0.68
CA PHE A 467 -16.68 20.53 0.52
C PHE A 467 -17.00 20.19 -0.93
N GLU A 468 -17.48 18.97 -1.15
CA GLU A 468 -17.69 18.40 -2.49
C GLU A 468 -19.15 18.16 -2.84
N ILE A 469 -19.44 18.16 -4.13
CA ILE A 469 -20.70 17.65 -4.68
C ILE A 469 -20.37 16.33 -5.36
N LEU A 470 -20.81 15.22 -4.78
CA LEU A 470 -20.62 13.90 -5.36
C LEU A 470 -21.71 13.65 -6.40
N ALA A 471 -21.31 13.09 -7.54
CA ALA A 471 -22.25 12.73 -8.60
C ALA A 471 -23.35 11.78 -8.08
N GLN A 472 -24.58 12.04 -8.52
CA GLN A 472 -25.69 11.11 -8.36
C GLN A 472 -25.29 9.81 -9.05
N GLY A 473 -25.47 8.66 -8.39
CA GLY A 473 -25.01 7.38 -8.95
C GLY A 473 -25.52 7.19 -10.37
N THR A 474 -24.65 7.29 -11.36
CA THR A 474 -24.96 6.91 -12.73
C THR A 474 -25.28 5.42 -12.74
N LYS A 475 -26.34 5.04 -13.48
CA LYS A 475 -26.52 3.66 -13.92
C LYS A 475 -25.19 3.16 -14.47
N ASN A 476 -24.71 2.01 -14.00
CA ASN A 476 -23.86 1.16 -14.80
C ASN A 476 -24.53 1.01 -16.17
N ASN A 477 -23.79 1.17 -17.26
CA ASN A 477 -24.28 0.88 -18.60
C ASN A 477 -24.57 -0.63 -18.74
N GLU A 478 -25.70 -1.08 -18.21
CA GLU A 478 -26.42 -2.21 -18.78
C GLU A 478 -27.18 -1.70 -20.00
N LYS A 479 -26.51 -1.68 -21.15
CA LYS A 479 -27.20 -2.14 -22.35
C LYS A 479 -26.70 -3.54 -22.62
N SER A 480 -27.54 -4.48 -22.20
CA SER A 480 -27.63 -5.83 -22.73
C SER A 480 -27.38 -5.85 -24.25
N SER A 481 -26.29 -6.52 -24.65
CA SER A 481 -26.40 -7.45 -25.77
C SER A 481 -27.40 -8.52 -25.33
N LYS A 482 -28.53 -8.57 -26.02
CA LYS A 482 -29.59 -9.57 -25.84
C LYS A 482 -29.00 -10.97 -25.84
N THR A 483 -29.18 -11.73 -24.75
CA THR A 483 -29.63 -13.12 -24.84
C THR A 483 -30.30 -13.53 -23.52
N SER A 484 -31.43 -14.20 -23.67
CA SER A 484 -32.45 -14.61 -22.70
C SER A 484 -31.98 -15.53 -21.57
N LEU A 485 -32.53 -15.37 -20.35
CA LEU A 485 -33.37 -16.37 -19.66
C LEU A 485 -33.81 -15.91 -18.25
N GLN A 486 -35.13 -15.95 -18.07
CA GLN A 486 -36.02 -16.09 -16.91
C GLN A 486 -35.54 -15.96 -15.44
N THR A 487 -36.16 -14.97 -14.77
CA THR A 487 -36.82 -14.96 -13.44
C THR A 487 -36.19 -15.60 -12.21
N GLY A 488 -35.96 -14.75 -11.20
CA GLY A 488 -36.22 -15.02 -9.79
C GLY A 488 -34.98 -15.09 -8.89
N GLN A 489 -34.67 -14.00 -8.18
CA GLN A 489 -34.31 -13.99 -6.74
C GLN A 489 -33.74 -12.62 -6.30
N THR A 490 -34.06 -12.32 -5.05
CA THR A 490 -33.86 -11.12 -4.23
C THR A 490 -32.41 -10.65 -4.14
N LEU A 491 -32.15 -9.34 -4.33
CA LEU A 491 -30.80 -8.75 -4.26
C LEU A 491 -30.52 -8.11 -2.90
N GLN A 492 -29.55 -8.71 -2.18
CA GLN A 492 -28.79 -8.13 -1.06
C GLN A 492 -27.52 -7.42 -1.58
N GLU A 493 -26.95 -6.57 -0.70
CA GLU A 493 -25.88 -5.59 -0.88
C GLU A 493 -24.53 -6.10 -1.43
N GLY A 494 -23.82 -5.23 -2.19
CA GLY A 494 -22.38 -5.34 -2.47
C GLY A 494 -22.00 -4.94 -3.90
N TYR A 495 -21.11 -3.96 -4.09
CA TYR A 495 -20.72 -3.44 -5.41
C TYR A 495 -19.19 -3.31 -5.58
N PHE A 496 -18.74 -3.55 -6.82
CA PHE A 496 -17.37 -3.57 -7.36
C PHE A 496 -17.41 -3.65 -8.92
N PRO A 497 -16.29 -3.59 -9.69
CA PRO A 497 -15.51 -2.43 -10.19
C PRO A 497 -15.49 -2.36 -11.76
N VAL A 498 -14.87 -1.42 -12.51
CA VAL A 498 -13.49 -1.49 -13.11
C VAL A 498 -13.29 -0.48 -14.29
N LYS A 499 -12.02 0.01 -14.45
CA LYS A 499 -11.18 0.55 -15.59
C LYS A 499 -11.70 1.44 -16.74
N ILE A 500 -10.80 2.35 -17.14
CA ILE A 500 -10.76 3.13 -18.39
C ILE A 500 -9.42 2.82 -19.09
N ASP A 501 -9.45 2.54 -20.40
CA ASP A 501 -8.47 3.00 -21.39
C ASP A 501 -9.07 2.90 -22.81
N ASP A 502 -9.22 4.06 -23.46
CA ASP A 502 -8.80 4.41 -24.83
C ASP A 502 -9.69 5.52 -25.41
N VAL A 503 -9.11 6.69 -25.68
CA VAL A 503 -9.66 7.68 -26.62
C VAL A 503 -8.61 7.98 -27.68
N ARG A 504 -8.93 7.59 -28.92
CA ARG A 504 -8.22 7.98 -30.14
C ARG A 504 -8.51 9.44 -30.50
N ILE A 505 -7.40 10.19 -30.69
CA ILE A 505 -7.03 11.04 -31.83
C ILE A 505 -7.93 12.23 -32.20
N ARG A 506 -7.35 13.45 -32.13
CA ARG A 506 -7.59 14.53 -33.11
C ARG A 506 -6.28 14.91 -33.81
N ARG A 507 -6.27 14.73 -35.14
CA ARG A 507 -5.19 15.14 -36.05
C ARG A 507 -5.09 16.68 -36.10
N LYS A 508 -3.89 17.24 -35.90
CA LYS A 508 -3.58 18.63 -36.30
C LYS A 508 -3.21 18.65 -37.78
N ARG A 509 -3.84 19.56 -38.54
CA ARG A 509 -3.46 19.95 -39.90
C ARG A 509 -2.12 20.68 -39.85
N VAL A 510 -1.19 20.28 -40.71
CA VAL A 510 0.00 21.05 -41.07
C VAL A 510 -0.39 21.99 -42.21
N SER A 511 -0.10 23.27 -42.09
CA SER A 511 -0.12 24.23 -43.20
C SER A 511 1.31 24.70 -43.46
N LYS A 512 1.76 24.36 -44.68
CA LYS A 512 2.88 24.81 -45.52
C LYS A 512 4.08 25.49 -44.86
#